data_AF-A0A1M6LE11-F1
#
_entry.id   AF-A0A1M6LE11-F1
#
_cell.length_a   1.000
_cell.length_b   1.000
_cell.length_c   1.000
_cell.angle_alpha   90.00
_cell.angle_beta   90.00
_cell.angle_gamma   90.00
#
_symmetry.space_group_name_H-M   'P 1'
#
loop_
_entity.id
_entity.type
_entity.pdbx_description
1 polymer ?
#
loop_
_entity_poly.entity_id
_entity_poly.type
_entity_poly.pdbx_seq_one_letter_code
_entity_poly.pdbx_strand_id
1 'polypeptide(L)' 'MAEIFLIIIGIGYLIYKVAFGVPKDIKKLEDKVDLLKLHLQEIELKLNQIDKKLDRNE' A
#
# COMPACT_ATOMS: atom_id res chain seq x y z
N MET A 1 1.84 -35.98 -23.46
CA MET A 1 2.45 -34.78 -24.10
C MET A 1 1.71 -33.50 -23.74
N ALA A 2 0.40 -33.40 -24.01
CA ALA A 2 -0.39 -32.20 -23.66
C ALA A 2 -0.42 -31.88 -22.15
N GLU A 3 -0.50 -32.89 -21.28
CA GLU A 3 -0.50 -32.70 -19.82
C GLU A 3 0.80 -32.07 -19.32
N ILE A 4 1.95 -32.52 -19.83
CA ILE A 4 3.27 -31.98 -19.45
C ILE A 4 3.38 -30.51 -19.88
N PHE A 5 2.86 -30.17 -21.06
CA PHE A 5 2.85 -28.79 -21.55
C PHE A 5 1.98 -27.86 -20.68
N LEU A 6 0.80 -28.34 -20.26
CA LEU A 6 -0.08 -27.61 -19.33
C LEU A 6 0.58 -27.39 -17.97
N ILE A 7 1.31 -28.38 -17.46
CA ILE A 7 2.05 -28.27 -16.20
C ILE A 7 3.14 -27.19 -16.31
N ILE A 8 3.91 -27.18 -17.40
CA ILE A 8 4.98 -26.19 -17.62
C ILE A 8 4.39 -24.77 -17.70
N ILE A 9 3.30 -24.58 -18.44
CA ILE A 9 2.62 -23.28 -18.52
C ILE A 9 2.06 -22.86 -17.16
N GLY A 10 1.44 -23.78 -16.42
CA GLY A 10 0.90 -23.51 -15.09
C GLY A 10 1.97 -23.03 -14.12
N ILE A 11 3.12 -23.71 -14.10
CA ILE A 11 4.27 -23.33 -13.27
C ILE A 11 4.82 -21.97 -13.72
N GLY A 12 5.00 -21.75 -15.03
CA GLY A 12 5.47 -20.47 -15.56
C GLY A 12 4.55 -19.31 -15.19
N TYR A 13 3.23 -19.51 -15.28
CA TYR A 13 2.24 -18.53 -14.86
C TYR A 13 2.29 -18.23 -13.37
N LEU A 14 2.42 -19.26 -12.52
CA LEU A 14 2.57 -19.09 -11.08
C LEU A 14 3.83 -18.29 -10.73
N ILE A 15 4.97 -18.62 -11.36
CA ILE A 15 6.21 -17.87 -11.17
C ILE A 15 6.02 -16.41 -11.60
N TYR A 16 5.42 -16.16 -12.76
CA TYR A 16 5.15 -14.80 -13.22
C TYR A 16 4.27 -14.01 -12.24
N LYS A 17 3.19 -14.64 -11.74
CA LYS A 17 2.27 -14.01 -10.81
C LYS A 17 2.94 -13.67 -9.48
N VAL A 18 3.78 -14.56 -8.95
CA VAL A 18 4.50 -14.34 -7.70
C VAL A 18 5.65 -13.33 -7.86
N ALA A 19 6.38 -13.40 -8.97
CA ALA A 19 7.53 -12.53 -9.21
C ALA A 19 7.15 -11.10 -9.62
N PHE A 20 6.02 -10.92 -10.31
CA PHE A 20 5.65 -9.61 -10.87
C PHE A 20 4.27 -9.12 -10.44
N GLY A 21 3.29 -10.01 -10.29
CA GLY A 21 1.93 -9.62 -9.89
C GLY A 21 1.88 -9.18 -8.43
N VAL A 22 2.30 -10.07 -7.53
CA VAL A 22 2.25 -9.84 -6.07
C VAL A 22 3.05 -8.58 -5.66
N PRO A 23 4.30 -8.36 -6.10
CA PRO A 23 5.05 -7.17 -5.72
C PRO A 23 4.42 -5.87 -6.21
N LYS A 24 3.78 -5.89 -7.39
CA LYS A 24 3.08 -4.72 -7.94
C LYS A 24 1.85 -4.35 -7.11
N ASP A 25 1.11 -5.36 -6.64
CA ASP A 25 -0.05 -5.14 -5.78
C ASP A 25 0.35 -4.69 -4.37
N ILE A 26 1.44 -5.25 -3.82
CA ILE A 26 2.02 -4.79 -2.55
C ILE A 26 2.45 -3.33 -2.66
N LYS A 27 3.18 -2.95 -3.71
CA LYS A 27 3.64 -1.57 -3.90
C LYS A 27 2.48 -0.57 -3.97
N LYS A 28 1.41 -0.91 -4.69
CA LYS A 28 0.18 -0.07 -4.72
C LYS A 28 -0.47 0.08 -3.36
N LEU A 29 -0.41 -0.96 -2.52
CA LEU A 29 -0.95 -0.90 -1.17
C LEU A 29 -0.06 -0.03 -0.28
N GLU A 30 1.26 -0.19 -0.39
CA GLU A 30 2.26 0.62 0.31
C GLU A 30 2.09 2.11 0.00
N ASP A 31 1.96 2.48 -1.27
CA ASP A 31 1.72 3.88 -1.69
C ASP A 31 0.45 4.46 -1.03
N LYS A 32 -0.62 3.66 -0.90
CA LYS A 32 -1.86 4.09 -0.24
C LYS A 32 -1.69 4.24 1.27
N VAL A 33 -0.93 3.35 1.90
CA VAL A 33 -0.62 3.42 3.34
C VAL A 33 0.23 4.65 3.63
N ASP A 34 1.21 4.96 2.79
CA ASP A 34 2.04 6.16 2.94
C ASP A 34 1.23 7.45 2.79
N LEU A 35 0.30 7.50 1.82
CA LEU A 35 -0.61 8.63 1.68
C LEU A 35 -1.51 8.81 2.92
N LEU A 36 -2.03 7.70 3.45
CA LEU A 36 -2.83 7.70 4.69
C LEU A 36 -2.01 8.22 5.88
N LYS A 37 -0.76 7.79 6.00
CA LYS A 37 0.15 8.25 7.05
C LYS A 37 0.38 9.76 6.95
N LEU A 38 0.56 10.28 5.74
CA LEU A 38 0.73 11.72 5.51
C LEU A 38 -0.51 12.52 5.91
N HIS A 39 -1.71 12.06 5.51
CA HIS A 39 -2.95 12.70 5.92
C HIS A 39 -3.15 12.69 7.44
N LEU A 40 -2.77 11.60 8.12
CA LEU A 40 -2.83 11.53 9.58
C LEU A 40 -1.89 12.54 10.24
N GLN A 41 -0.66 12.68 9.74
CA GLN A 41 0.29 13.69 10.23
C GLN A 41 -0.25 15.12 10.03
N GLU A 42 -0.87 15.40 8.89
CA GLU A 42 -1.49 16.71 8.65
C GLU A 42 -2.64 16.99 9.62
N ILE A 43 -3.47 15.99 9.90
CA ILE A 43 -4.56 16.11 10.88
C ILE A 43 -3.99 16.38 12.26
N GLU A 44 -2.96 15.64 12.68
CA GLU A 44 -2.30 15.85 13.96
C GLU A 44 -1.75 17.28 14.10
N LEU A 45 -1.07 17.78 13.07
CA LEU A 45 -0.56 19.16 13.06
C LEU A 45 -1.70 20.19 13.16
N LYS A 46 -2.80 19.99 12.44
CA LYS A 46 -3.97 20.88 12.50
C LYS A 46 -4.63 20.85 13.88
N LEU A 47 -4.78 19.68 14.49
CA LEU A 47 -5.31 19.53 15.84
C LEU A 47 -4.43 20.25 16.85
N ASN A 48 -3.10 20.09 16.77
CA ASN A 48 -2.14 20.77 17.63
C ASN A 48 -2.19 22.31 17.49
N GLN A 49 -2.46 22.81 16.28
CA GLN A 49 -2.66 24.24 16.05
C GLN A 49 -3.98 24.75 16.64
N ILE A 50 -5.04 23.95 16.60
CA ILE A 50 -6.33 24.29 17.22
C ILE A 50 -6.18 24.33 18.74
N ASP A 51 -5.53 23.32 19.32
CA ASP A 51 -5.25 23.22 20.76
C ASP A 51 -4.51 24.46 21.28
N LYS A 52 -3.40 24.84 20.62
CA LYS A 52 -2.65 26.07 20.94
C LYS A 52 -3.44 27.36 20.80
N LYS A 53 -4.45 27.40 19.93
CA LYS A 53 -5.34 28.56 19.79
C LYS A 53 -6.38 28.59 20.89
N LEU A 54 -6.83 27.43 21.35
CA LEU A 54 -7.75 27.30 22.48
C LEU A 54 -7.05 27.79 23.77
N ASP A 55 -5.84 27.32 24.03
CA ASP A 55 -5.01 27.72 25.19
C ASP A 55 -4.69 29.21 25.26
N ARG A 56 -4.76 29.94 24.13
CA ARG A 56 -4.56 31.40 24.10
C ARG A 56 -5.82 32.22 24.32
N ASN A 57 -6.99 31.59 24.23
CA ASN A 57 -8.28 32.24 24.37
C ASN A 57 -8.92 32.03 25.76
N GLU A 58 -8.29 31.25 26.65
CA GLU A 58 -8.50 31.26 28.10
C GLU A 58 -7.55 32.25 28.80
#